data_AF-A0A7Y7U6M1-F1
#
_entry.id   AF-A0A7Y7U6M1-F1
#
_cell.length_a   1.000
_cell.length_b   1.000
_cell.length_c   1.000
_cell.angle_alpha   90.00
_cell.angle_beta   90.00
_cell.angle_gamma   90.00
#
_symmetry.space_group_name_H-M   'P 1'
#
loop_
_entity.id
_entity.type
_entity.pdbx_description
1 polymer ?
#
loop_
_entity_poly.entity_id
_entity_poly.type
_entity_poly.pdbx_seq_one_letter_code
_entity_poly.pdbx_strand_id
1 'polypeptide(L)'
;MNEFPLIPLIVGGIILLVFLYFFPVSLWITALFSGVRVSLLQLAFMRVRKVPPSLIVNSMITSTKAGLALTANDLETHYLAGGNVPSVIKALISADKANIPLTFKQATAIDLAGRDVFAAVTTSVNPKVINTPNVAAVAQDGIQLIAKARVTVRANIAQLVGGAGEETILARVGEGIVTSIGSSRSHKEVLENPDKISKLVLSKGLDAGTAFEILSIDIADIDIGENIGAKLQIDQATADLKVAEAKAEERRAMAVAVEQENRAKTQEAKARVVEAEAEIPKAMAEAFRNGNLGIMDYYKMRNIQSDTDMRDSIANPGASNSGTKPNRDETRLS
;
A
#
# COMPACT_ATOMS: atom_id res chain seq x y z
N MET A 1 18.15 56.79 -75.13
CA MET A 1 19.02 56.74 -73.94
C MET A 1 18.24 57.33 -72.79
N ASN A 2 17.69 56.49 -71.91
CA ASN A 2 17.30 56.79 -70.54
C ASN A 2 16.92 55.43 -69.95
N GLU A 3 17.96 54.62 -69.72
CA GLU A 3 17.86 53.46 -68.82
C GLU A 3 17.41 54.04 -67.48
N PHE A 4 16.13 53.88 -67.16
CA PHE A 4 15.55 54.30 -65.89
C PHE A 4 16.45 53.83 -64.74
N PRO A 5 16.62 54.61 -63.65
CA PRO A 5 17.33 54.17 -62.45
C PRO A 5 16.51 53.14 -61.65
N LEU A 6 15.90 52.18 -62.33
CA LEU A 6 15.07 51.11 -61.78
C LEU A 6 15.91 50.14 -60.95
N ILE A 7 17.13 49.84 -61.38
CA ILE A 7 18.04 48.94 -60.65
C ILE A 7 18.48 49.52 -59.29
N PRO A 8 19.02 50.76 -59.18
CA PRO A 8 19.38 51.32 -57.89
C PRO A 8 18.16 51.60 -56.99
N LEU A 9 16.99 51.89 -57.58
CA LEU A 9 15.74 52.04 -56.82
C LEU A 9 15.26 50.71 -56.23
N ILE A 10 15.33 49.61 -56.99
CA ILE A 10 15.00 48.26 -56.53
C ILE A 10 16.00 47.80 -55.46
N VAL A 11 17.29 47.99 -55.68
CA VAL A 11 18.34 47.64 -54.70
C VAL A 11 18.18 48.47 -53.42
N GLY A 12 17.92 49.78 -53.53
CA GLY A 12 17.63 50.63 -52.38
C GLY A 12 16.36 50.22 -51.64
N GLY A 13 15.30 49.85 -52.38
CA GLY A 13 14.06 49.32 -51.82
C GLY A 13 14.26 48.01 -51.06
N ILE A 14 15.05 47.06 -51.60
CA ILE A 14 15.37 45.80 -50.94
C ILE A 14 16.20 46.04 -49.67
N ILE A 15 17.21 46.91 -49.72
CA ILE A 15 18.03 47.27 -48.55
C ILE A 15 17.16 47.88 -47.46
N LEU A 16 16.24 48.79 -47.82
CA LEU A 16 15.30 49.39 -46.89
C LEU A 16 14.36 48.33 -46.27
N LEU A 17 13.88 47.37 -47.07
CA LEU A 17 13.00 46.30 -46.60
C LEU A 17 13.74 45.34 -45.64
N VAL A 18 14.99 44.99 -45.93
CA VAL A 18 15.85 44.20 -45.04
C VAL A 18 16.16 44.96 -43.76
N PHE A 19 16.44 46.26 -43.85
CA PHE A 19 16.68 47.11 -42.69
C PHE A 19 15.44 47.21 -41.79
N LEU A 20 14.27 47.48 -42.37
CA LEU A 20 13.00 47.58 -41.63
C LEU A 20 12.53 46.24 -41.09
N TYR A 21 12.87 45.14 -41.77
CA TYR A 21 12.67 43.79 -41.26
C TYR A 21 13.54 43.55 -40.02
N PHE A 22 14.82 43.90 -40.08
CA PHE A 22 15.79 43.63 -39.00
C PHE A 22 15.59 44.52 -37.77
N PHE A 23 15.29 45.81 -37.94
CA PHE A 23 15.06 46.75 -36.85
C PHE A 23 13.55 46.92 -36.59
N PRO A 24 13.01 46.42 -35.46
CA PRO A 24 11.60 46.59 -35.12
C PRO A 24 11.31 48.01 -34.62
N VAL A 25 11.28 48.99 -35.55
CA VAL A 25 11.06 50.41 -35.23
C VAL A 25 9.70 50.64 -34.57
N SER A 26 8.66 49.94 -35.01
CA SER A 26 7.30 50.03 -34.42
C SER A 26 7.29 49.62 -32.93
N LEU A 27 7.98 48.54 -32.59
CA LEU A 27 8.09 48.05 -31.22
C LEU A 27 8.87 49.03 -30.33
N TRP A 28 9.94 49.61 -30.88
CA TRP A 28 10.76 50.60 -30.19
C TRP A 28 9.96 51.87 -29.85
N ILE A 29 9.15 52.35 -30.79
CA ILE A 29 8.24 53.49 -30.57
C ILE A 29 7.26 53.17 -29.43
N THR A 30 6.63 51.99 -29.44
CA THR A 30 5.71 51.56 -28.38
C THR A 30 6.38 51.48 -27.00
N ALA A 31 7.62 50.98 -26.95
CA ALA A 31 8.41 50.93 -25.72
C ALA A 31 8.67 52.34 -25.16
N LEU A 32 9.09 53.26 -26.03
CA LEU A 32 9.38 54.65 -25.67
C LEU A 32 8.16 55.37 -25.09
N PHE A 33 7.00 55.27 -25.76
CA PHE A 33 5.74 55.84 -25.26
C PHE A 33 5.24 55.20 -23.98
N SER A 34 5.62 53.95 -23.72
CA SER A 34 5.28 53.23 -22.49
C SER A 34 6.25 53.52 -21.34
N GLY A 35 7.20 54.44 -21.51
CA GLY A 35 8.19 54.81 -20.48
C GLY A 35 9.36 53.84 -20.35
N VAL A 36 9.52 52.90 -21.28
CA VAL A 36 10.54 51.85 -21.24
C VAL A 36 11.74 52.26 -22.11
N ARG A 37 12.91 52.40 -21.48
CA ARG A 37 14.14 52.84 -22.14
C ARG A 37 14.89 51.65 -22.76
N VAL A 38 14.53 51.26 -23.98
CA VAL A 38 15.27 50.25 -24.77
C VAL A 38 15.92 50.90 -25.98
N SER A 39 17.20 50.57 -26.25
CA SER A 39 17.89 51.08 -27.43
C SER A 39 17.54 50.27 -28.69
N LEU A 40 17.52 50.93 -29.85
CA LEU A 40 17.24 50.28 -31.13
C LEU A 40 18.28 49.19 -31.45
N LEU A 41 19.54 49.43 -31.08
CA LEU A 41 20.63 48.46 -31.21
C LEU A 41 20.40 47.22 -30.32
N GLN A 42 19.90 47.39 -29.09
CA GLN A 42 19.61 46.27 -28.21
C GLN A 42 18.52 45.36 -28.78
N LEU A 43 17.47 45.92 -29.39
CA LEU A 43 16.42 45.14 -30.07
C LEU A 43 16.97 44.33 -31.25
N ALA A 44 17.95 44.88 -31.96
CA ALA A 44 18.65 44.16 -33.02
C ALA A 44 19.52 43.02 -32.45
N PHE A 45 20.27 43.29 -31.37
CA PHE A 45 21.08 42.26 -30.69
C PHE A 45 20.25 41.12 -30.10
N MET A 46 19.04 41.39 -29.58
CA MET A 46 18.10 40.36 -29.11
C MET A 46 17.81 39.34 -30.22
N ARG A 47 17.57 39.80 -31.46
CA ARG A 47 17.32 38.91 -32.60
C ARG A 47 18.54 38.06 -32.96
N VAL A 48 19.74 38.63 -32.90
CA VAL A 48 21.00 37.90 -33.12
C VAL A 48 21.17 36.78 -32.09
N ARG A 49 20.77 37.04 -30.83
CA ARG A 49 20.76 36.05 -29.73
C ARG A 49 19.57 35.08 -29.78
N LYS A 50 18.74 35.12 -30.84
CA LYS A 50 17.49 34.34 -30.98
C LYS A 50 16.45 34.57 -29.87
N VAL A 51 16.45 35.75 -29.26
CA VAL A 51 15.42 36.17 -28.29
C VAL A 51 14.36 37.01 -29.02
N PRO A 52 13.07 36.68 -28.95
CA PRO A 52 12.01 37.46 -29.60
C PRO A 52 11.84 38.82 -28.91
N PRO A 53 12.17 39.95 -29.59
CA PRO A 53 12.14 41.27 -28.94
C PRO A 53 10.74 41.68 -28.49
N SER A 54 9.71 41.24 -29.21
CA SER A 54 8.31 41.54 -28.89
C SER A 54 7.89 41.03 -27.51
N LEU A 55 8.27 39.80 -27.17
CA LEU A 55 7.94 39.18 -25.89
C LEU A 55 8.64 39.91 -24.73
N ILE A 56 9.92 40.25 -24.89
CA ILE A 56 10.70 40.95 -23.87
C ILE A 56 10.16 42.37 -23.66
N VAL A 57 9.95 43.14 -24.73
CA VAL A 57 9.44 44.51 -24.60
C VAL A 57 8.04 44.55 -24.01
N ASN A 58 7.12 43.66 -24.43
CA ASN A 58 5.78 43.61 -23.84
C ASN A 58 5.83 43.25 -22.34
N SER A 59 6.71 42.34 -21.94
CA SER A 59 6.93 41.99 -20.53
C SER A 59 7.55 43.13 -19.73
N MET A 60 8.46 43.90 -20.35
CA MET A 60 9.09 45.09 -19.77
C MET A 60 8.10 46.25 -19.59
N ILE A 61 7.21 46.47 -20.58
CA ILE A 61 6.12 47.43 -20.48
C ILE A 61 5.19 47.05 -19.33
N THR A 62 4.84 45.77 -19.21
CA THR A 62 3.93 45.27 -18.17
C THR A 62 4.53 45.42 -16.77
N SER A 63 5.81 45.07 -16.59
CA SER A 63 6.53 45.21 -15.32
C SER A 63 6.73 46.67 -14.93
N THR A 64 7.16 47.53 -15.86
CA THR A 64 7.36 48.98 -15.59
C THR A 64 6.06 49.66 -15.19
N LYS A 65 4.95 49.35 -15.88
CA LYS A 65 3.61 49.87 -15.52
C LYS A 65 3.10 49.37 -14.17
N ALA A 66 3.59 48.21 -13.72
CA ALA A 66 3.30 47.68 -12.39
C ALA A 66 4.26 48.19 -11.30
N GLY A 67 5.22 49.07 -11.62
CA GLY A 67 6.18 49.61 -10.66
C GLY A 67 7.38 48.70 -10.38
N LEU A 68 7.52 47.58 -11.11
CA LEU A 68 8.64 46.66 -10.95
C LEU A 68 9.86 47.16 -11.71
N ALA A 69 10.98 47.37 -11.01
CA ALA A 69 12.25 47.77 -11.61
C ALA A 69 13.02 46.55 -12.13
N LEU A 70 12.76 46.13 -13.38
CA LEU A 70 13.44 45.01 -14.04
C LEU A 70 14.23 45.50 -15.26
N THR A 71 15.40 44.90 -15.51
CA THR A 71 16.19 45.25 -16.68
C THR A 71 15.87 44.34 -17.85
N ALA A 72 16.07 44.86 -19.07
CA ALA A 72 15.94 44.07 -20.29
C ALA A 72 16.84 42.83 -20.29
N ASN A 73 18.06 42.96 -19.75
CA ASN A 73 19.03 41.88 -19.67
C ASN A 73 18.54 40.74 -18.77
N ASP A 74 17.90 41.03 -17.64
CA ASP A 74 17.38 40.01 -16.73
C ASP A 74 16.30 39.14 -17.41
N LEU A 75 15.41 39.77 -18.18
CA LEU A 75 14.37 39.08 -18.96
C LEU A 75 14.96 38.27 -20.11
N GLU A 76 15.97 38.81 -20.80
CA GLU A 76 16.71 38.09 -21.84
C GLU A 76 17.40 36.85 -21.27
N THR A 77 18.10 36.98 -20.13
CA THR A 77 18.80 35.86 -19.48
C THR A 77 17.83 34.76 -19.08
N HIS A 78 16.68 35.10 -18.50
CA HIS A 78 15.66 34.11 -18.14
C HIS A 78 15.07 33.39 -19.35
N TYR A 79 14.79 34.13 -20.43
CA TYR A 79 14.30 33.52 -21.67
C TYR A 79 15.34 32.57 -22.30
N LEU A 80 16.61 32.98 -22.32
CA LEU A 80 17.71 32.15 -22.82
C LEU A 80 17.93 30.89 -21.98
N ALA A 81 17.63 30.94 -20.68
CA ALA A 81 17.64 29.77 -19.80
C ALA A 81 16.45 28.81 -20.05
N GLY A 82 15.53 29.15 -20.97
CA GLY A 82 14.36 28.34 -21.31
C GLY A 82 13.12 28.65 -20.47
N GLY A 83 13.12 29.74 -19.70
CA GLY A 83 12.02 30.13 -18.83
C GLY A 83 10.91 30.92 -19.52
N ASN A 84 9.74 30.95 -18.88
CA ASN A 84 8.55 31.68 -19.28
C ASN A 84 8.49 33.08 -18.65
N VAL A 85 9.07 34.06 -19.35
CA VAL A 85 9.09 35.47 -18.91
C VAL A 85 7.69 36.03 -18.62
N PRO A 86 6.67 35.87 -19.49
CA PRO A 86 5.32 36.37 -19.20
C PRO A 86 4.71 35.83 -17.91
N SER A 87 4.91 34.55 -17.59
CA SER A 87 4.38 33.95 -16.35
C SER A 87 5.05 34.56 -15.11
N VAL A 88 6.37 34.67 -15.12
CA VAL A 88 7.17 35.27 -14.03
C VAL A 88 6.74 36.72 -13.75
N ILE A 89 6.58 37.54 -14.79
CA ILE A 89 6.13 38.92 -14.60
C ILE A 89 4.73 39.00 -14.00
N LYS A 90 3.78 38.20 -14.49
CA LYS A 90 2.43 38.14 -13.91
C LYS A 90 2.45 37.70 -12.45
N ALA A 91 3.28 36.71 -12.12
CA ALA A 91 3.45 36.23 -10.75
C ALA A 91 4.02 37.32 -9.83
N LEU A 92 5.04 38.06 -10.27
CA LEU A 92 5.63 39.17 -9.51
C LEU A 92 4.62 40.29 -9.25
N ILE A 93 3.81 40.65 -10.26
CA ILE A 93 2.77 41.67 -10.10
C ILE A 93 1.70 41.21 -9.10
N SER A 94 1.31 39.93 -9.16
CA SER A 94 0.35 39.35 -8.22
C SER A 94 0.90 39.33 -6.79
N ALA A 95 2.19 38.97 -6.65
CA ALA A 95 2.87 38.92 -5.36
C ALA A 95 3.00 40.31 -4.73
N ASP A 96 3.39 41.32 -5.53
CA ASP A 96 3.51 42.71 -5.09
C ASP A 96 2.17 43.27 -4.60
N LYS A 97 1.08 43.05 -5.36
CA LYS A 97 -0.28 43.44 -4.96
C LYS A 97 -0.78 42.74 -3.69
N ALA A 98 -0.29 41.53 -3.42
CA ALA A 98 -0.64 40.75 -2.24
C ALA A 98 0.36 40.94 -1.07
N ASN A 99 1.33 41.86 -1.18
CA ASN A 99 2.40 42.08 -0.21
C ASN A 99 3.23 40.83 0.12
N ILE A 100 3.42 39.95 -0.86
CA ILE A 100 4.24 38.74 -0.72
C ILE A 100 5.68 39.08 -1.17
N PRO A 101 6.71 38.85 -0.33
CA PRO A 101 8.10 39.13 -0.68
C PRO A 101 8.62 38.09 -1.69
N LEU A 102 8.40 38.34 -2.98
CA LEU A 102 8.91 37.51 -4.07
C LEU A 102 9.92 38.31 -4.90
N THR A 103 11.18 37.89 -4.87
CA THR A 103 12.22 38.50 -5.71
C THR A 103 12.22 37.92 -7.12
N PHE A 104 12.69 38.71 -8.10
CA PHE A 104 12.83 38.23 -9.49
C PHE A 104 13.64 36.93 -9.57
N LYS A 105 14.77 36.85 -8.85
CA LYS A 105 15.63 35.65 -8.80
C LYS A 105 14.90 34.41 -8.27
N GLN A 106 14.08 34.56 -7.24
CA GLN A 106 13.27 33.45 -6.72
C GLN A 106 12.22 33.02 -7.74
N ALA A 107 11.51 33.97 -8.35
CA ALA A 107 10.50 33.69 -9.36
C ALA A 107 11.10 32.95 -10.57
N THR A 108 12.27 33.37 -11.05
CA THR A 108 12.98 32.67 -12.14
C THR A 108 13.43 31.27 -11.75
N ALA A 109 13.88 31.08 -10.50
CA ALA A 109 14.30 29.77 -10.01
C ALA A 109 13.14 28.78 -9.92
N ILE A 110 11.96 29.25 -9.51
CA ILE A 110 10.73 28.43 -9.46
C ILE A 110 10.31 28.00 -10.88
N ASP A 111 10.32 28.94 -11.82
CA ASP A 111 9.96 28.67 -13.22
C ASP A 111 10.93 27.66 -13.88
N LEU A 112 12.23 27.82 -13.67
CA LEU A 112 13.25 26.89 -14.18
C LEU A 112 13.20 25.51 -13.51
N ALA A 113 12.67 25.42 -12.28
CA ALA A 113 12.40 24.14 -11.63
C ALA A 113 11.17 23.41 -12.23
N GLY A 114 10.54 23.96 -13.27
CA GLY A 114 9.37 23.38 -13.93
C GLY A 114 8.08 23.54 -13.13
N ARG A 115 8.03 24.53 -12.22
CA ARG A 115 6.84 24.85 -11.43
C ARG A 115 6.21 26.15 -11.95
N ASP A 116 4.88 26.20 -11.99
CA ASP A 116 4.18 27.43 -12.35
C ASP A 116 4.21 28.44 -11.19
N VAL A 117 5.04 29.47 -11.34
CA VAL A 117 5.19 30.56 -10.37
C VAL A 117 3.86 31.30 -10.15
N PHE A 118 3.07 31.50 -11.21
CA PHE A 118 1.83 32.25 -11.12
C PHE A 118 0.78 31.48 -10.31
N ALA A 119 0.65 30.18 -10.55
CA ALA A 119 -0.20 29.31 -9.77
C ALA A 119 0.23 29.27 -8.29
N ALA A 120 1.54 29.24 -8.03
CA ALA A 120 2.06 29.23 -6.66
C ALA A 120 1.76 30.52 -5.89
N VAL A 121 1.95 31.69 -6.50
CA VAL A 121 1.57 32.98 -5.89
C VAL A 121 0.05 33.03 -5.68
N THR A 122 -0.74 32.60 -6.66
CA THR A 122 -2.20 32.57 -6.53
C THR A 122 -2.65 31.69 -5.36
N THR A 123 -2.03 30.52 -5.19
CA THR A 123 -2.30 29.59 -4.07
C THR A 123 -1.82 30.17 -2.73
N SER A 124 -0.83 31.06 -2.76
CA SER A 124 -0.37 31.78 -1.56
C SER A 124 -1.40 32.82 -1.10
N VAL A 125 -2.01 33.55 -2.04
CA VAL A 125 -3.05 34.56 -1.78
C VAL A 125 -4.39 33.92 -1.43
N ASN A 126 -4.80 32.93 -2.21
CA ASN A 126 -6.04 32.20 -2.02
C ASN A 126 -5.74 30.73 -1.72
N PRO A 127 -5.82 30.31 -0.45
CA PRO A 127 -5.57 28.93 -0.06
C PRO A 127 -6.42 27.93 -0.83
N LYS A 128 -5.85 26.77 -1.14
CA LYS A 128 -6.52 25.67 -1.83
C LYS A 128 -6.90 24.59 -0.82
N VAL A 129 -8.09 24.01 -0.99
CA VAL A 129 -8.54 22.86 -0.21
C VAL A 129 -8.23 21.58 -0.98
N ILE A 130 -7.55 20.65 -0.33
CA ILE A 130 -7.18 19.34 -0.87
C ILE A 130 -7.77 18.26 0.05
N ASN A 131 -8.46 17.28 -0.53
CA ASN A 131 -9.00 16.17 0.25
C ASN A 131 -7.98 15.03 0.32
N THR A 132 -7.85 14.42 1.50
CA THR A 132 -7.07 13.19 1.65
C THR A 132 -7.80 12.00 1.02
N PRO A 133 -7.07 10.96 0.60
CA PRO A 133 -7.70 9.66 0.36
C PRO A 133 -8.36 9.13 1.64
N ASN A 134 -9.20 8.11 1.51
CA ASN A 134 -9.82 7.43 2.66
C ASN A 134 -8.72 6.77 3.50
N VAL A 135 -8.55 7.23 4.74
CA VAL A 135 -7.56 6.69 5.67
C VAL A 135 -8.27 5.74 6.63
N ALA A 136 -7.95 4.46 6.56
CA ALA A 136 -8.49 3.45 7.46
C ALA A 136 -7.53 3.20 8.63
N ALA A 137 -8.05 3.22 9.86
CA ALA A 137 -7.30 2.94 11.07
C ALA A 137 -8.17 2.20 12.10
N VAL A 138 -7.54 1.53 13.06
CA VAL A 138 -8.23 0.71 14.08
C VAL A 138 -7.97 1.32 15.44
N ALA A 139 -9.03 1.58 16.20
CA ALA A 139 -8.92 2.04 17.58
C ALA A 139 -8.56 0.87 18.53
N GLN A 140 -8.16 1.17 19.77
CA GLN A 140 -7.74 0.14 20.73
C GLN A 140 -8.87 -0.85 21.10
N ASP A 141 -10.13 -0.50 20.88
CA ASP A 141 -11.29 -1.38 21.05
C ASP A 141 -11.51 -2.33 19.86
N GLY A 142 -10.63 -2.31 18.84
CA GLY A 142 -10.67 -3.23 17.70
C GLY A 142 -11.65 -2.82 16.59
N ILE A 143 -12.27 -1.64 16.69
CA ILE A 143 -13.20 -1.14 15.68
C ILE A 143 -12.46 -0.27 14.66
N GLN A 144 -12.71 -0.54 13.39
CA GLN A 144 -12.14 0.22 12.28
C GLN A 144 -12.91 1.53 12.08
N LEU A 145 -12.17 2.61 11.87
CA LEU A 145 -12.68 3.90 11.45
C LEU A 145 -12.04 4.29 10.11
N ILE A 146 -12.86 4.82 9.21
CA ILE A 146 -12.42 5.34 7.92
C ILE A 146 -12.62 6.86 7.98
N ALA A 147 -11.52 7.60 8.04
CA ALA A 147 -11.55 9.05 8.13
C ALA A 147 -11.17 9.70 6.78
N LYS A 148 -11.85 10.78 6.45
CA LYS A 148 -11.50 11.68 5.34
C LYS A 148 -11.21 13.06 5.91
N ALA A 149 -10.10 13.67 5.55
CA ALA A 149 -9.75 15.02 5.97
C ALA A 149 -9.70 15.98 4.77
N ARG A 150 -10.09 17.24 5.01
CA ARG A 150 -9.83 18.38 4.11
C ARG A 150 -8.67 19.15 4.68
N VAL A 151 -7.62 19.30 3.88
CA VAL A 151 -6.42 20.04 4.24
C VAL A 151 -6.46 21.35 3.47
N THR A 152 -6.52 22.47 4.19
CA THR A 152 -6.39 23.80 3.60
C THR A 152 -4.91 24.15 3.58
N VAL A 153 -4.34 24.27 2.38
CA VAL A 153 -2.92 24.56 2.18
C VAL A 153 -2.70 25.91 1.50
N ARG A 154 -1.60 26.55 1.88
CA ARG A 154 -1.06 27.75 1.23
C ARG A 154 0.31 27.41 0.66
N ALA A 155 0.66 27.96 -0.50
CA ALA A 155 2.01 27.79 -1.03
C ALA A 155 3.03 28.62 -0.22
N ASN A 156 4.12 27.98 0.21
CA ASN A 156 5.25 28.63 0.84
C ASN A 156 6.29 29.00 -0.24
N ILE A 157 6.31 30.28 -0.61
CA ILE A 157 7.15 30.80 -1.69
C ILE A 157 8.66 30.60 -1.42
N ALA A 158 9.09 30.60 -0.15
CA ALA A 158 10.50 30.44 0.19
C ALA A 158 11.01 29.01 -0.01
N GLN A 159 10.14 28.01 0.16
CA GLN A 159 10.49 26.58 0.09
C GLN A 159 9.90 25.86 -1.14
N LEU A 160 9.37 26.63 -2.10
CA LEU A 160 8.74 26.08 -3.30
C LEU A 160 9.74 25.34 -4.21
N VAL A 161 11.01 25.73 -4.19
CA VAL A 161 12.10 25.06 -4.92
C VAL A 161 12.77 24.04 -4.00
N GLY A 162 12.65 22.75 -4.35
CA GLY A 162 13.25 21.65 -3.59
C GLY A 162 12.43 21.15 -2.40
N GLY A 163 11.33 21.82 -2.04
CA GLY A 163 10.40 21.35 -1.02
C GLY A 163 9.56 20.16 -1.48
N ALA A 164 9.09 19.37 -0.51
CA ALA A 164 8.19 18.25 -0.77
C ALA A 164 6.79 18.72 -1.26
N GLY A 165 6.17 17.95 -2.16
CA GLY A 165 4.92 18.31 -2.84
C GLY A 165 3.65 18.01 -2.04
N GLU A 166 2.49 18.20 -2.69
CA GLU A 166 1.16 17.94 -2.11
C GLU A 166 1.04 16.49 -1.62
N GLU A 167 1.55 15.51 -2.37
CA GLU A 167 1.48 14.08 -2.03
C GLU A 167 2.14 13.75 -0.69
N THR A 168 3.29 14.36 -0.40
CA THR A 168 4.01 14.14 0.86
C THR A 168 3.24 14.70 2.04
N ILE A 169 2.57 15.83 1.87
CA ILE A 169 1.71 16.42 2.91
C ILE A 169 0.52 15.50 3.17
N LEU A 170 -0.15 15.01 2.13
CA LEU A 170 -1.28 14.09 2.27
C LEU A 170 -0.87 12.79 2.98
N ALA A 171 0.30 12.25 2.67
CA ALA A 171 0.84 11.06 3.33
C ALA A 171 1.13 11.31 4.82
N ARG A 172 1.78 12.44 5.15
CA ARG A 172 2.08 12.84 6.54
C ARG A 172 0.81 13.11 7.36
N VAL A 173 -0.17 13.79 6.76
CA VAL A 173 -1.49 13.99 7.39
C VAL A 173 -2.18 12.64 7.60
N GLY A 174 -2.12 11.74 6.62
CA GLY A 174 -2.64 10.38 6.74
C GLY A 174 -2.01 9.60 7.89
N GLU A 175 -0.68 9.62 8.00
CA GLU A 175 0.05 9.01 9.12
C GLU A 175 -0.38 9.59 10.48
N GLY A 176 -0.54 10.92 10.53
CA GLY A 176 -1.04 11.61 11.72
C GLY A 176 -2.44 11.13 12.13
N ILE A 177 -3.35 11.01 11.16
CA ILE A 177 -4.71 10.51 11.39
C ILE A 177 -4.68 9.06 11.89
N VAL A 178 -3.91 8.19 11.24
CA VAL A 178 -3.76 6.78 11.66
C VAL A 178 -3.24 6.69 13.09
N THR A 179 -2.21 7.49 13.42
CA THR A 179 -1.65 7.51 14.77
C THR A 179 -2.67 7.98 15.80
N SER A 180 -3.44 9.03 15.49
CA SER A 180 -4.44 9.56 16.40
C SER A 180 -5.56 8.54 16.68
N ILE A 181 -6.09 7.90 15.64
CA ILE A 181 -7.13 6.87 15.78
C ILE A 181 -6.59 5.65 16.54
N GLY A 182 -5.38 5.17 16.20
CA GLY A 182 -4.75 4.04 16.88
C GLY A 182 -4.39 4.30 18.35
N SER A 183 -4.14 5.56 18.72
CA SER A 183 -3.90 5.95 20.11
C SER A 183 -5.17 6.12 20.95
N SER A 184 -6.34 6.13 20.30
CA SER A 184 -7.63 6.34 20.98
C SER A 184 -8.11 5.05 21.64
N ARG A 185 -8.65 5.16 22.86
CA ARG A 185 -9.09 3.99 23.65
C ARG A 185 -10.31 3.30 23.04
N SER A 186 -11.21 4.08 22.44
CA SER A 186 -12.41 3.58 21.79
C SER A 186 -12.79 4.42 20.59
N HIS A 187 -13.43 3.81 19.59
CA HIS A 187 -14.01 4.51 18.45
C HIS A 187 -15.00 5.62 18.86
N LYS A 188 -15.68 5.48 20.01
CA LYS A 188 -16.62 6.50 20.52
C LYS A 188 -15.92 7.82 20.85
N GLU A 189 -14.71 7.75 21.43
CA GLU A 189 -13.95 8.97 21.77
C GLU A 189 -13.62 9.79 20.51
N VAL A 190 -13.31 9.10 19.42
CA VAL A 190 -13.00 9.71 18.12
C VAL A 190 -14.24 10.37 17.52
N LEU A 191 -15.40 9.70 17.62
CA LEU A 191 -16.68 10.22 17.12
C LEU A 191 -17.22 11.39 17.96
N GLU A 192 -16.99 11.38 19.27
CA GLU A 192 -17.39 12.47 20.16
C GLU A 192 -16.62 13.75 19.87
N ASN A 193 -15.33 13.67 19.51
CA ASN A 193 -14.47 14.83 19.29
C ASN A 193 -13.48 14.61 18.13
N PRO A 194 -13.93 14.69 16.86
CA PRO A 194 -13.07 14.52 15.69
C PRO A 194 -11.96 15.59 15.60
N ASP A 195 -12.20 16.78 16.17
CA ASP A 195 -11.22 17.88 16.22
C ASP A 195 -9.96 17.56 17.03
N LYS A 196 -10.00 16.55 17.91
CA LYS A 196 -8.79 16.09 18.61
C LYS A 196 -7.76 15.55 17.62
N ILE A 197 -8.22 14.90 16.55
CA ILE A 197 -7.35 14.37 15.49
C ILE A 197 -6.61 15.52 14.83
N SER A 198 -7.33 16.53 14.35
CA SER A 198 -6.72 17.66 13.63
C SER A 198 -5.71 18.43 14.48
N LYS A 199 -6.01 18.68 15.76
CA LYS A 199 -5.09 19.34 16.69
C LYS A 199 -3.81 18.54 16.92
N LEU A 200 -3.92 17.23 17.13
CA LEU A 200 -2.77 16.36 17.35
C LEU A 200 -1.91 16.26 16.09
N VAL A 201 -2.55 16.16 14.93
CA VAL A 201 -1.90 16.11 13.62
C VAL A 201 -1.15 17.42 13.31
N LEU A 202 -1.78 18.58 13.55
CA LEU A 202 -1.14 19.90 13.38
C LEU A 202 0.05 20.10 14.33
N SER A 203 -0.02 19.59 15.56
CA SER A 203 1.06 19.74 16.56
C SER A 203 2.40 19.09 16.15
N LYS A 204 2.38 18.14 15.21
CA LYS A 204 3.58 17.42 14.75
C LYS A 204 4.42 18.19 13.73
N GLY A 205 3.99 19.38 13.27
CA GLY A 205 4.78 20.20 12.33
C GLY A 205 4.99 19.52 10.97
N LEU A 206 3.90 19.07 10.35
CA LEU A 206 3.90 18.25 9.12
C LEU A 206 4.36 19.04 7.88
N ASP A 207 4.39 20.35 7.99
CA ASP A 207 4.80 21.35 7.00
C ASP A 207 6.32 21.62 6.97
N ALA A 208 7.09 20.94 7.83
CA ALA A 208 8.54 21.06 7.82
C ALA A 208 9.14 20.52 6.50
N GLY A 209 9.76 21.42 5.73
CA GLY A 209 10.47 21.09 4.48
C GLY A 209 9.54 20.84 3.28
N THR A 210 8.29 21.30 3.35
CA THR A 210 7.33 21.19 2.25
C THR A 210 7.19 22.50 1.49
N ALA A 211 6.79 22.39 0.22
CA ALA A 211 6.48 23.54 -0.62
C ALA A 211 5.17 24.26 -0.21
N PHE A 212 4.41 23.69 0.72
CA PHE A 212 3.16 24.24 1.23
C PHE A 212 3.17 24.32 2.75
N GLU A 213 2.43 25.26 3.26
CA GLU A 213 2.12 25.48 4.67
C GLU A 213 0.66 25.05 4.91
N ILE A 214 0.42 24.35 6.01
CA ILE A 214 -0.92 23.86 6.37
C ILE A 214 -1.61 24.90 7.26
N LEU A 215 -2.72 25.45 6.77
CA LEU A 215 -3.53 26.41 7.54
C LEU A 215 -4.48 25.69 8.50
N SER A 216 -5.22 24.70 7.98
CA SER A 216 -6.17 23.90 8.74
C SER A 216 -6.22 22.48 8.21
N ILE A 217 -6.55 21.56 9.11
CA ILE A 217 -6.92 20.20 8.79
C ILE A 217 -8.28 19.99 9.43
N ASP A 218 -9.29 19.75 8.60
CA ASP A 218 -10.66 19.57 9.04
C ASP A 218 -11.09 18.14 8.70
N ILE A 219 -11.66 17.41 9.66
CA ILE A 219 -12.16 16.06 9.37
C ILE A 219 -13.50 16.21 8.63
N ALA A 220 -13.52 15.78 7.37
CA ALA A 220 -14.70 15.88 6.51
C ALA A 220 -15.77 14.86 6.89
N ASP A 221 -15.33 13.65 7.25
CA ASP A 221 -16.18 12.47 7.39
C ASP A 221 -15.45 11.40 8.21
N ILE A 222 -16.18 10.66 9.05
CA ILE A 222 -15.69 9.50 9.79
C ILE A 222 -16.75 8.40 9.71
N ASP A 223 -16.43 7.34 8.98
CA ASP A 223 -17.28 6.16 8.84
C ASP A 223 -16.80 5.04 9.79
N ILE A 224 -17.74 4.30 10.36
CA ILE A 224 -17.45 3.08 11.14
C ILE A 224 -17.37 1.89 10.16
N GLY A 225 -16.22 1.20 10.16
CA GLY A 225 -15.95 0.05 9.32
C GLY A 225 -16.23 -1.28 10.00
N GLU A 226 -15.38 -2.28 9.75
CA GLU A 226 -15.49 -3.61 10.34
C GLU A 226 -15.01 -3.63 11.81
N ASN A 227 -15.58 -4.54 12.60
CA ASN A 227 -15.00 -4.89 13.90
C ASN A 227 -13.88 -5.91 13.70
N ILE A 228 -12.67 -5.41 13.48
CA ILE A 228 -11.47 -6.23 13.26
C ILE A 228 -11.13 -7.04 14.51
N GLY A 229 -11.38 -6.49 15.71
CA GLY A 229 -11.20 -7.21 16.97
C GLY A 229 -12.01 -8.50 17.03
N ALA A 230 -13.31 -8.43 16.72
CA ALA A 230 -14.18 -9.61 16.67
C ALA A 230 -13.76 -10.60 15.57
N LYS A 231 -13.36 -10.09 14.39
CA LYS A 231 -12.89 -10.91 13.28
C LYS A 231 -11.64 -11.70 13.65
N LEU A 232 -10.64 -11.03 14.24
CA LEU A 232 -9.41 -11.67 14.72
C LEU A 232 -9.69 -12.70 15.82
N GLN A 233 -10.66 -12.45 16.71
CA GLN A 233 -11.08 -13.43 17.73
C GLN A 233 -11.73 -14.68 17.11
N ILE A 234 -12.57 -14.52 16.10
CA ILE A 234 -13.17 -15.64 15.35
C ILE A 234 -12.09 -16.43 14.62
N ASP A 235 -11.15 -15.74 13.97
CA ASP A 235 -10.05 -16.36 13.25
C ASP A 235 -9.14 -17.16 14.20
N GLN A 236 -8.82 -16.59 15.37
CA GLN A 236 -8.09 -17.27 16.43
C GLN A 236 -8.84 -18.51 16.95
N ALA A 237 -10.13 -18.37 17.28
CA ALA A 237 -10.94 -19.49 17.76
C ALA A 237 -11.07 -20.61 16.72
N THR A 238 -11.16 -20.26 15.43
CA THR A 238 -11.21 -21.22 14.33
C THR A 238 -9.87 -21.95 14.17
N ALA A 239 -8.75 -21.23 14.32
CA ALA A 239 -7.43 -21.83 14.32
C ALA A 239 -7.26 -22.79 15.51
N ASP A 240 -7.67 -22.39 16.71
CA ASP A 240 -7.61 -23.23 17.92
C ASP A 240 -8.48 -24.47 17.81
N LEU A 241 -9.69 -24.34 17.23
CA LEU A 241 -10.59 -25.46 16.96
C LEU A 241 -9.93 -26.47 16.01
N LYS A 242 -9.32 -26.01 14.91
CA LYS A 242 -8.60 -26.90 13.97
C LYS A 242 -7.43 -27.64 14.64
N VAL A 243 -6.68 -26.95 15.51
CA VAL A 243 -5.59 -27.58 16.28
C VAL A 243 -6.14 -28.62 17.26
N ALA A 244 -7.25 -28.33 17.92
CA ALA A 244 -7.90 -29.25 18.84
C ALA A 244 -8.45 -30.50 18.11
N GLU A 245 -9.08 -30.31 16.95
CA GLU A 245 -9.56 -31.40 16.09
C GLU A 245 -8.40 -32.29 15.62
N ALA A 246 -7.31 -31.70 15.12
CA ALA A 246 -6.13 -32.44 14.70
C ALA A 246 -5.52 -33.29 15.84
N LYS A 247 -5.42 -32.73 17.05
CA LYS A 247 -4.95 -33.47 18.24
C LYS A 247 -5.92 -34.59 18.66
N ALA A 248 -7.23 -34.36 18.50
CA ALA A 248 -8.23 -35.38 18.81
C ALA A 248 -8.15 -36.54 17.80
N GLU A 249 -7.93 -36.25 16.52
CA GLU A 249 -7.72 -37.24 15.48
C GLU A 249 -6.42 -38.01 15.68
N GLU A 250 -5.31 -37.33 16.01
CA GLU A 250 -4.03 -37.97 16.36
C GLU A 250 -4.20 -38.95 17.53
N ARG A 251 -4.92 -38.56 18.59
CA ARG A 251 -5.21 -39.44 19.73
C ARG A 251 -6.08 -40.64 19.33
N ARG A 252 -7.08 -40.45 18.47
CA ARG A 252 -7.90 -41.54 17.94
C ARG A 252 -7.06 -42.51 17.12
N ALA A 253 -6.21 -42.00 16.23
CA ALA A 253 -5.31 -42.81 15.41
C ALA A 253 -4.32 -43.60 16.29
N MET A 254 -3.74 -42.98 17.32
CA MET A 254 -2.88 -43.68 18.28
C MET A 254 -3.64 -44.75 19.07
N ALA A 255 -4.86 -44.48 19.53
CA ALA A 255 -5.66 -45.47 20.26
C ALA A 255 -5.98 -46.69 19.39
N VAL A 256 -6.33 -46.48 18.12
CA VAL A 256 -6.54 -47.56 17.15
C VAL A 256 -5.24 -48.32 16.90
N ALA A 257 -4.11 -47.64 16.75
CA ALA A 257 -2.81 -48.30 16.58
C ALA A 257 -2.45 -49.17 17.78
N VAL A 258 -2.67 -48.70 19.01
CA VAL A 258 -2.47 -49.47 20.25
C VAL A 258 -3.43 -50.66 20.33
N GLU A 259 -4.69 -50.50 19.91
CA GLU A 259 -5.64 -51.60 19.85
C GLU A 259 -5.17 -52.68 18.87
N GLN A 260 -4.71 -52.30 17.67
CA GLN A 260 -4.18 -53.23 16.69
C GLN A 260 -2.90 -53.93 17.17
N GLU A 261 -2.01 -53.19 17.83
CA GLU A 261 -0.79 -53.76 18.44
C GLU A 261 -1.14 -54.80 19.52
N ASN A 262 -2.13 -54.52 20.38
CA ASN A 262 -2.60 -55.46 21.39
C ASN A 262 -3.30 -56.68 20.79
N ARG A 263 -4.06 -56.50 19.71
CA ARG A 263 -4.65 -57.62 18.94
C ARG A 263 -3.56 -58.50 18.34
N ALA A 264 -2.53 -57.91 17.73
CA ALA A 264 -1.37 -58.63 17.20
C ALA A 264 -0.62 -59.39 18.30
N LYS A 265 -0.33 -58.76 19.45
CA LYS A 265 0.28 -59.43 20.62
C LYS A 265 -0.57 -60.59 21.14
N THR A 266 -1.89 -60.43 21.17
CA THR A 266 -2.81 -61.49 21.59
C THR A 266 -2.81 -62.66 20.59
N GLN A 267 -2.77 -62.37 19.29
CA GLN A 267 -2.64 -63.40 18.25
C GLN A 267 -1.30 -64.12 18.33
N GLU A 268 -0.20 -63.40 18.54
CA GLU A 268 1.12 -63.97 18.73
C GLU A 268 1.18 -64.87 19.98
N ALA A 269 0.64 -64.41 21.11
CA ALA A 269 0.55 -65.21 22.33
C ALA A 269 -0.30 -66.47 22.12
N LYS A 270 -1.44 -66.36 21.42
CA LYS A 270 -2.26 -67.51 21.03
C LYS A 270 -1.49 -68.48 20.14
N ALA A 271 -0.73 -67.99 19.16
CA ALA A 271 0.11 -68.82 18.31
C ALA A 271 1.15 -69.59 19.14
N ARG A 272 1.82 -68.94 20.11
CA ARG A 272 2.75 -69.61 21.03
C ARG A 272 2.07 -70.68 21.90
N VAL A 273 0.85 -70.44 22.38
CA VAL A 273 0.08 -71.45 23.13
C VAL A 273 -0.23 -72.65 22.22
N VAL A 274 -0.66 -72.40 20.98
CA VAL A 274 -0.93 -73.47 20.01
C VAL A 274 0.34 -74.25 19.67
N GLU A 275 1.49 -73.59 19.52
CA GLU A 275 2.78 -74.25 19.32
C GLU A 275 3.15 -75.17 20.48
N ALA A 276 3.00 -74.70 21.73
CA ALA A 276 3.24 -75.49 22.93
C ALA A 276 2.24 -76.65 23.08
N GLU A 277 0.95 -76.43 22.80
CA GLU A 277 -0.06 -77.49 22.80
C GLU A 277 0.23 -78.54 21.72
N ALA A 278 0.77 -78.14 20.56
CA ALA A 278 1.15 -79.07 19.49
C ALA A 278 2.34 -79.98 19.89
N GLU A 279 3.12 -79.63 20.92
CA GLU A 279 4.14 -80.53 21.47
C GLU A 279 3.51 -81.71 22.24
N ILE A 280 2.31 -81.55 22.81
CA ILE A 280 1.65 -82.60 23.60
C ILE A 280 1.30 -83.83 22.74
N PRO A 281 0.63 -83.70 21.56
CA PRO A 281 0.42 -84.83 20.67
C PRO A 281 1.72 -85.46 20.15
N LYS A 282 2.77 -84.67 19.90
CA LYS A 282 4.08 -85.18 19.47
C LYS A 282 4.72 -86.02 20.57
N ALA A 283 4.74 -85.52 21.81
CA ALA A 283 5.23 -86.25 22.97
C ALA A 283 4.40 -87.50 23.27
N MET A 284 3.07 -87.45 23.12
CA MET A 284 2.21 -88.64 23.23
C MET A 284 2.52 -89.66 22.13
N ALA A 285 2.70 -89.22 20.88
CA ALA A 285 3.07 -90.10 19.77
C ALA A 285 4.46 -90.75 19.98
N GLU A 286 5.39 -90.03 20.61
CA GLU A 286 6.68 -90.57 21.02
C GLU A 286 6.55 -91.57 22.19
N ALA A 287 5.69 -91.29 23.17
CA ALA A 287 5.38 -92.22 24.27
C ALA A 287 4.72 -93.52 23.78
N PHE A 288 3.85 -93.46 22.77
CA PHE A 288 3.29 -94.64 22.10
C PHE A 288 4.36 -95.44 21.35
N ARG A 289 5.29 -94.77 20.65
CA ARG A 289 6.40 -95.44 19.93
C ARG A 289 7.39 -96.11 20.89
N ASN A 290 7.70 -95.46 22.00
CA ASN A 290 8.63 -95.97 23.01
C ASN A 290 7.98 -97.01 23.95
N GLY A 291 6.69 -97.32 23.78
CA GLY A 291 5.99 -98.36 24.55
C GLY A 291 5.57 -97.97 25.96
N ASN A 292 5.68 -96.69 26.32
CA ASN A 292 5.35 -96.17 27.66
C ASN A 292 3.85 -95.89 27.87
N LEU A 293 3.06 -95.85 26.79
CA LEU A 293 1.61 -95.65 26.84
C LEU A 293 0.89 -96.71 26.01
N GLY A 294 -0.03 -97.46 26.61
CA GLY A 294 -0.80 -98.52 25.95
C GLY A 294 -2.12 -98.04 25.33
N ILE A 295 -2.63 -98.78 24.35
CA ILE A 295 -3.94 -98.50 23.71
C ILE A 295 -5.08 -98.44 24.74
N MET A 296 -5.07 -99.32 25.75
CA MET A 296 -6.09 -99.33 26.81
C MET A 296 -6.06 -98.08 27.69
N ASP A 297 -4.89 -97.47 27.90
CA ASP A 297 -4.75 -96.26 28.72
C ASP A 297 -5.19 -95.01 27.95
N TYR A 298 -4.98 -94.97 26.63
CA TYR A 298 -5.54 -93.93 25.77
C TYR A 298 -7.07 -93.94 25.74
N TYR A 299 -7.69 -95.12 25.62
CA TYR A 299 -9.15 -95.25 25.68
C TYR A 299 -9.73 -94.81 27.03
N LYS A 300 -9.05 -95.12 28.15
CA LYS A 300 -9.44 -94.61 29.48
C LYS A 300 -9.33 -93.09 29.55
N MET A 301 -8.25 -92.50 29.06
CA MET A 301 -8.06 -91.05 29.02
C MET A 301 -9.16 -90.36 28.20
N ARG A 302 -9.46 -90.89 27.01
CA ARG A 302 -10.56 -90.43 26.14
C ARG A 302 -11.92 -90.49 26.84
N ASN A 303 -12.19 -91.56 27.59
CA ASN A 303 -13.44 -91.71 28.33
C ASN A 303 -13.55 -90.71 29.48
N ILE A 304 -12.46 -90.49 30.23
CA ILE A 304 -12.42 -89.51 31.32
C ILE A 304 -12.58 -88.09 30.77
N GLN A 305 -11.91 -87.74 29.65
CA GLN A 305 -12.12 -86.47 28.97
C GLN A 305 -13.58 -86.29 28.54
N SER A 306 -14.17 -87.31 27.90
CA SER A 306 -15.58 -87.25 27.46
C SER A 306 -16.56 -87.11 28.64
N ASP A 307 -16.29 -87.74 29.78
CA ASP A 307 -17.12 -87.61 30.99
C ASP A 307 -16.93 -86.23 31.65
N THR A 308 -15.72 -85.66 31.57
CA THR A 308 -15.43 -84.30 32.03
C THR A 308 -16.11 -83.25 31.16
N ASP A 309 -16.04 -83.37 29.83
CA ASP A 309 -16.71 -82.48 28.88
C ASP A 309 -18.25 -82.53 29.05
N MET A 310 -18.79 -83.73 29.27
CA MET A 310 -20.20 -83.93 29.63
C MET A 310 -20.56 -83.26 30.96
N ARG A 311 -19.70 -83.34 31.98
CA ARG A 311 -19.93 -82.66 33.27
C ARG A 311 -19.83 -81.15 33.17
N ASP A 312 -18.85 -80.61 32.45
CA ASP A 312 -18.65 -79.17 32.28
C ASP A 312 -19.80 -78.54 31.49
N SER A 313 -20.31 -79.23 30.47
CA SER A 313 -21.50 -78.80 29.72
C SER A 313 -22.80 -78.84 30.53
N ILE A 314 -22.91 -79.75 31.51
CA ILE A 314 -24.04 -79.78 32.47
C ILE A 314 -23.88 -78.69 33.54
N ALA A 315 -22.66 -78.40 34.00
CA ALA A 315 -22.38 -77.40 35.03
C ALA A 315 -22.48 -75.95 34.52
N ASN A 316 -22.19 -75.70 33.24
CA ASN A 316 -22.30 -74.39 32.59
C ASN A 316 -23.18 -74.43 31.33
N PRO A 317 -24.52 -74.49 31.47
CA PRO A 317 -25.45 -74.64 30.34
C PRO A 317 -25.55 -73.42 29.40
N GLY A 318 -24.79 -72.35 29.64
CA GLY A 318 -24.83 -71.11 28.85
C GLY A 318 -23.67 -70.87 27.87
N ALA A 319 -22.62 -71.70 27.87
CA ALA A 319 -21.39 -71.40 27.11
C ALA A 319 -21.34 -71.99 25.68
N SER A 320 -22.31 -72.80 25.26
CA SER A 320 -22.30 -73.47 23.95
C SER A 320 -22.83 -72.63 22.79
N ASN A 321 -22.89 -71.29 22.91
CA ASN A 321 -23.45 -70.41 21.88
C ASN A 321 -22.54 -69.24 21.47
N SER A 322 -21.22 -69.47 21.42
CA SER A 322 -20.28 -68.56 20.74
C SER A 322 -19.39 -69.31 19.74
N GLY A 323 -20.02 -69.99 18.79
CA GLY A 323 -19.39 -70.36 17.53
C GLY A 323 -19.42 -69.16 16.59
N THR A 324 -18.29 -68.49 16.46
CA THR A 324 -18.00 -67.42 15.50
C THR A 324 -18.45 -67.80 14.08
N LYS A 325 -19.57 -67.22 13.62
CA LYS A 325 -19.83 -67.07 12.18
C LYS A 325 -18.92 -65.94 11.66
N PRO A 326 -18.13 -66.13 10.59
CA PRO A 326 -17.45 -65.02 9.96
C PRO A 326 -18.50 -64.17 9.23
N ASN A 327 -18.80 -62.98 9.77
CA ASN A 327 -19.67 -62.04 9.08
C ASN A 327 -18.88 -61.40 7.94
N ARG A 328 -19.45 -61.49 6.76
CA ARG A 328 -18.89 -61.10 5.47
C ARG A 328 -19.30 -59.65 5.20
N ASP A 329 -18.30 -58.80 4.99
CA ASP A 329 -18.33 -57.45 4.40
C ASP A 329 -19.64 -56.64 4.39
N GLU A 330 -19.67 -55.57 5.18
CA GLU A 330 -20.26 -54.29 4.75
C GLU A 330 -19.33 -53.14 5.15
N THR A 331 -18.35 -52.86 4.29
CA THR A 331 -17.76 -51.52 4.20
C THR A 331 -18.15 -50.96 2.84
N ARG A 332 -19.34 -50.37 2.77
CA ARG A 332 -19.71 -49.46 1.69
C ARG A 332 -19.10 -48.10 1.99
N LEU A 333 -18.54 -47.52 0.93
CA LEU A 333 -18.14 -46.13 0.81
C LEU A 333 -19.02 -45.17 1.60
N SER A 334 -18.38 -44.32 2.40
CA SER A 334 -18.64 -42.88 2.54
C SER A 334 -17.40 -42.24 3.15
#